data_AF-A0A7V5H4S2-F1
#
_entry.id   AF-A0A7V5H4S2-F1
#
_cell.length_a   1.000
_cell.length_b   1.000
_cell.length_c   1.000
_cell.angle_alpha   90.00
_cell.angle_beta   90.00
_cell.angle_gamma   90.00
#
_symmetry.space_group_name_H-M   'P 1'
#
loop_
_entity.id
_entity.type
_entity.pdbx_description
1 polymer ?
#
loop_
_entity_poly.entity_id
_entity_poly.type
_entity_poly.pdbx_seq_one_letter_code
_entity_poly.pdbx_strand_id
1 'polypeptide(L)'
;MKRIAILLTVLWVLLIVFYACENPFAPGLKQSFDGAALIITDQKTAEDVLINFKYAYNFKDSLVYADLLDSSFLFISKNFATEPVTDLTWGRDVDIKTTVGMFRHFQTLNLTWEGTVYDRYLNEERTLKEIKKVFSLVIDGGREIPTIRGEALFVFKKKTLSRDDTTGIWRIIRWEDLSSF
;
A
#
# COMPACT_ATOMS: atom_id res chain seq x y z
N MET A 1 -51.75 -24.95 -28.38
CA MET A 1 -51.60 -23.92 -27.32
C MET A 1 -50.50 -24.25 -26.32
N LYS A 2 -50.52 -25.38 -25.59
CA LYS A 2 -49.49 -25.72 -24.58
C LYS A 2 -48.04 -25.74 -25.10
N ARG A 3 -47.81 -26.24 -26.31
CA ARG A 3 -46.46 -26.28 -26.94
C ARG A 3 -45.90 -24.89 -27.26
N ILE A 4 -46.77 -23.95 -27.64
CA ILE A 4 -46.39 -22.56 -27.95
C ILE A 4 -46.03 -21.82 -26.66
N ALA A 5 -46.80 -22.03 -25.59
CA ALA A 5 -46.52 -21.44 -24.28
C ALA A 5 -45.15 -21.89 -23.72
N ILE A 6 -44.84 -23.20 -23.82
CA ILE A 6 -43.53 -23.74 -23.40
C ILE A 6 -42.39 -23.10 -24.20
N LEU A 7 -42.55 -22.98 -25.53
CA LEU A 7 -41.53 -22.37 -26.40
C LEU A 7 -41.27 -20.90 -26.03
N LEU A 8 -42.33 -20.14 -25.75
CA LEU A 8 -42.22 -18.75 -25.31
C LEU A 8 -41.56 -18.63 -23.94
N THR A 9 -41.81 -19.57 -23.03
CA THR A 9 -41.20 -19.57 -21.70
C THR A 9 -39.71 -19.88 -21.78
N VAL A 10 -39.31 -20.85 -22.62
CA VAL A 10 -37.91 -21.19 -22.86
C VAL A 10 -37.16 -20.01 -23.50
N LEU A 11 -37.79 -19.33 -24.48
CA LEU A 11 -37.21 -18.14 -25.11
C LEU A 11 -37.00 -17.00 -24.11
N TRP A 12 -37.95 -16.78 -23.20
CA TRP A 12 -37.86 -15.78 -22.14
C TRP A 12 -36.73 -16.09 -21.15
N VAL A 13 -36.59 -17.36 -20.74
CA VAL A 13 -35.50 -17.79 -19.86
C VAL A 13 -34.14 -17.62 -20.53
N LEU A 14 -34.03 -17.96 -21.83
CA LEU A 14 -32.79 -17.73 -22.58
C LEU A 14 -32.39 -16.26 -22.59
N LEU A 15 -33.34 -15.35 -22.84
CA LEU A 15 -33.08 -13.90 -22.88
C LEU A 15 -32.56 -13.36 -21.54
N ILE A 16 -33.07 -13.85 -20.41
CA ILE A 16 -32.59 -13.44 -19.07
C ILE A 16 -31.15 -13.88 -18.82
N VAL A 17 -30.76 -15.07 -19.27
CA VAL A 17 -29.39 -15.59 -19.07
C VAL A 17 -28.36 -14.79 -19.87
N PHE A 18 -28.70 -14.27 -21.06
CA PHE A 18 -27.79 -13.44 -21.84
C PHE A 18 -27.57 -12.02 -21.27
N TYR A 19 -28.54 -11.48 -20.52
CA TYR A 19 -28.38 -10.19 -19.84
C TYR A 19 -27.75 -10.29 -18.43
N ALA A 20 -27.68 -11.49 -17.85
CA ALA A 20 -27.08 -11.70 -16.53
C ALA A 20 -25.53 -11.74 -16.55
N CYS A 21 -24.90 -11.58 -17.72
CA CYS A 21 -23.45 -11.62 -17.85
C CYS A 21 -22.76 -10.28 -17.52
N GLU A 22 -23.51 -9.20 -17.31
CA GLU A 22 -22.96 -7.93 -16.82
C GLU A 22 -22.97 -7.93 -15.28
N ASN A 23 -21.80 -8.18 -14.70
CA ASN A 23 -21.59 -8.02 -13.27
C ASN A 23 -21.46 -6.52 -12.94
N PRO A 24 -22.43 -5.90 -12.22
CA PRO A 24 -22.37 -4.48 -11.88
C PRO A 24 -21.26 -4.15 -10.86
N PHE A 25 -20.60 -5.17 -10.30
CA PHE A 25 -19.45 -5.07 -9.41
C PHE A 25 -18.13 -5.42 -10.10
N ALA A 26 -18.11 -5.81 -11.38
CA ALA A 26 -16.87 -6.00 -12.11
C ALA A 26 -16.26 -4.63 -12.46
N PRO A 27 -14.99 -4.37 -12.12
CA PRO A 27 -14.32 -3.17 -12.55
C PRO A 27 -14.30 -3.13 -14.09
N GLY A 28 -14.80 -2.06 -14.69
CA GLY A 28 -14.68 -1.86 -16.13
C GLY A 28 -13.21 -1.84 -16.53
N LEU A 29 -12.86 -2.50 -17.64
CA LEU A 29 -11.52 -2.46 -18.22
C LEU A 29 -11.24 -1.03 -18.70
N LYS A 30 -10.81 -0.15 -17.79
CA LYS A 30 -10.39 1.21 -18.14
C LYS A 30 -8.92 1.19 -18.54
N GLN A 31 -8.68 1.65 -19.75
CA GLN A 31 -7.37 1.91 -20.31
C GLN A 31 -6.77 3.14 -19.61
N SER A 32 -5.65 2.93 -18.92
CA SER A 32 -4.67 3.93 -18.43
C SER A 32 -5.23 5.27 -17.92
N PHE A 33 -5.34 5.40 -16.60
CA PHE A 33 -5.53 6.68 -15.92
C PHE A 33 -4.18 7.38 -15.68
N ASP A 34 -4.02 8.59 -16.20
CA ASP A 34 -2.98 9.56 -15.82
C ASP A 34 -3.29 10.18 -14.44
N GLY A 35 -3.45 9.33 -13.43
CA GLY A 35 -3.77 9.70 -12.05
C GLY A 35 -3.28 8.63 -11.09
N ALA A 36 -1.97 8.60 -10.85
CA ALA A 36 -1.23 7.62 -10.03
C ALA A 36 -1.54 7.66 -8.50
N ALA A 37 -2.79 7.97 -8.13
CA ALA A 37 -3.25 8.06 -6.75
C ALA A 37 -4.44 7.15 -6.43
N LEU A 38 -5.11 6.53 -7.41
CA LEU A 38 -6.29 5.68 -7.16
C LEU A 38 -6.06 4.18 -7.35
N ILE A 39 -4.83 3.76 -7.67
CA ILE A 39 -4.54 2.36 -7.99
C ILE A 39 -3.82 1.73 -6.79
N ILE A 40 -4.50 0.81 -6.12
CA ILE A 40 -3.85 -0.20 -5.28
C ILE A 40 -3.24 -1.23 -6.24
N THR A 41 -1.96 -1.52 -6.05
CA THR A 41 -1.18 -2.45 -6.87
C THR A 41 -1.10 -3.82 -6.21
N ASP A 42 -0.73 -4.84 -6.99
CA ASP A 42 -0.55 -6.22 -6.50
C ASP A 42 0.81 -6.47 -5.81
N GLN A 43 1.57 -5.42 -5.49
CA GLN A 43 2.87 -5.51 -4.78
C GLN A 43 3.88 -6.46 -5.45
N LYS A 44 3.96 -6.44 -6.79
CA LYS A 44 4.87 -7.27 -7.58
C LYS A 44 6.30 -6.71 -7.65
N THR A 45 6.45 -5.44 -7.28
CA THR A 45 7.74 -4.74 -7.12
C THR A 45 7.81 -4.00 -5.77
N ALA A 46 8.99 -3.54 -5.37
CA ALA A 46 9.10 -2.69 -4.18
C ALA A 46 8.46 -1.30 -4.42
N GLU A 47 8.47 -0.84 -5.66
CA GLU A 47 7.82 0.40 -6.10
C GLU A 47 6.31 0.34 -5.91
N ASP A 48 5.69 -0.80 -6.26
CA ASP A 48 4.28 -1.08 -6.03
C ASP A 48 3.92 -0.95 -4.54
N VAL A 49 4.78 -1.45 -3.65
CA VAL A 49 4.61 -1.31 -2.19
C VAL A 49 4.64 0.17 -1.78
N LEU A 50 5.53 0.98 -2.34
CA LEU A 50 5.60 2.43 -2.07
C LEU A 50 4.39 3.21 -2.62
N ILE A 51 3.81 2.76 -3.74
CA ILE A 51 2.55 3.29 -4.28
C ILE A 51 1.42 3.01 -3.29
N ASN A 52 1.30 1.76 -2.83
CA ASN A 52 0.29 1.36 -1.85
C ASN A 52 0.52 2.06 -0.49
N PHE A 53 1.77 2.31 -0.09
CA PHE A 53 2.11 3.09 1.10
C PHE A 53 1.55 4.50 1.02
N LYS A 54 1.81 5.19 -0.09
CA LYS A 54 1.27 6.54 -0.34
C LYS A 54 -0.25 6.54 -0.33
N TYR A 55 -0.86 5.55 -0.98
CA TYR A 55 -2.31 5.36 -0.97
C TYR A 55 -2.84 5.22 0.48
N ALA A 56 -2.25 4.33 1.26
CA ALA A 56 -2.69 4.07 2.63
C ALA A 56 -2.63 5.33 3.51
N TYR A 57 -1.58 6.15 3.38
CA TYR A 57 -1.47 7.42 4.11
C TYR A 57 -2.52 8.44 3.65
N ASN A 58 -2.66 8.62 2.34
CA ASN A 58 -3.51 9.68 1.79
C ASN A 58 -5.01 9.39 1.96
N PHE A 59 -5.39 8.10 1.95
CA PHE A 59 -6.76 7.65 2.13
C PHE A 59 -7.05 7.09 3.53
N LYS A 60 -6.03 7.07 4.40
CA LYS A 60 -6.14 6.57 5.78
C LYS A 60 -6.61 5.10 5.84
N ASP A 61 -6.20 4.31 4.85
CA ASP A 61 -6.57 2.90 4.72
C ASP A 61 -5.63 2.03 5.55
N SER A 62 -6.11 1.64 6.73
CA SER A 62 -5.35 0.79 7.66
C SER A 62 -5.13 -0.63 7.15
N LEU A 63 -6.03 -1.16 6.31
CA LEU A 63 -5.92 -2.52 5.81
C LEU A 63 -4.83 -2.61 4.75
N VAL A 64 -4.81 -1.64 3.82
CA VAL A 64 -3.73 -1.52 2.84
C VAL A 64 -2.40 -1.31 3.57
N TYR A 65 -2.34 -0.40 4.56
CA TYR A 65 -1.11 -0.18 5.33
C TYR A 65 -0.58 -1.47 5.99
N ALA A 66 -1.46 -2.21 6.65
CA ALA A 66 -1.08 -3.43 7.34
C ALA A 66 -0.52 -4.51 6.41
N ASP A 67 -1.00 -4.61 5.16
CA ASP A 67 -0.53 -5.61 4.20
C ASP A 67 0.86 -5.29 3.60
N LEU A 68 1.30 -4.03 3.67
CA LEU A 68 2.65 -3.63 3.25
C LEU A 68 3.73 -4.25 4.13
N LEU A 69 3.42 -4.47 5.40
CA LEU A 69 4.41 -4.81 6.43
C LEU A 69 4.50 -6.33 6.58
N ASP A 70 5.71 -6.88 6.39
CA ASP A 70 5.95 -8.29 6.69
C ASP A 70 5.82 -8.55 8.20
N SER A 71 5.45 -9.78 8.56
CA SER A 71 5.46 -10.26 9.95
C SER A 71 6.75 -9.97 10.72
N SER A 72 7.92 -9.93 10.06
CA SER A 72 9.21 -9.61 10.67
C SER A 72 9.57 -8.12 10.63
N PHE A 73 8.60 -7.24 10.35
CA PHE A 73 8.84 -5.81 10.18
C PHE A 73 9.40 -5.14 11.44
N LEU A 74 10.37 -4.25 11.22
CA LEU A 74 10.92 -3.35 12.23
C LEU A 74 10.90 -1.90 11.75
N PHE A 75 10.37 -1.01 12.59
CA PHE A 75 10.54 0.42 12.45
C PHE A 75 11.68 0.91 13.34
N ILE A 76 12.48 1.85 12.83
CA ILE A 76 13.60 2.45 13.53
C ILE A 76 13.57 3.96 13.35
N SER A 77 13.73 4.72 14.43
CA SER A 77 13.95 6.15 14.39
C SER A 77 14.94 6.59 15.47
N LYS A 78 15.44 7.82 15.41
CA LYS A 78 16.34 8.36 16.43
C LYS A 78 15.56 8.85 17.65
N ASN A 79 15.98 8.42 18.84
CA ASN A 79 15.48 8.91 20.10
C ASN A 79 16.37 10.04 20.64
N PHE A 80 15.97 11.28 20.34
CA PHE A 80 16.68 12.47 20.80
C PHE A 80 16.47 12.79 22.29
N ALA A 81 15.64 12.03 23.01
CA ALA A 81 15.43 12.23 24.45
C ALA A 81 16.49 11.54 25.32
N THR A 82 17.42 10.78 24.73
CA THR A 82 18.52 10.10 25.45
C THR A 82 19.87 10.72 25.14
N GLU A 83 20.81 10.63 26.09
CA GLU A 83 22.21 11.01 25.90
C GLU A 83 23.12 9.82 26.27
N PRO A 84 23.84 9.19 25.29
CA PRO A 84 23.85 9.53 23.86
C PRO A 84 22.50 9.23 23.17
N VAL A 85 22.28 9.84 21.98
CA VAL A 85 21.12 9.53 21.14
C VAL A 85 21.10 8.03 20.84
N THR A 86 19.96 7.39 21.13
CA THR A 86 19.75 5.96 20.91
C THR A 86 18.74 5.72 19.80
N ASP A 87 18.61 4.48 19.36
CA ASP A 87 17.56 4.08 18.41
C ASP A 87 16.28 3.73 19.16
N LEU A 88 15.15 4.32 18.74
CA LEU A 88 13.82 3.82 19.05
C LEU A 88 13.50 2.72 18.04
N THR A 89 13.07 1.56 18.53
CA THR A 89 12.69 0.44 17.65
C THR A 89 11.39 -0.17 18.13
N TRP A 90 10.46 -0.41 17.21
CA TRP A 90 9.28 -1.20 17.49
C TRP A 90 8.90 -2.11 16.32
N GLY A 91 8.16 -3.18 16.64
CA GLY A 91 7.69 -4.16 15.67
C GLY A 91 6.37 -3.79 15.01
N ARG A 92 5.97 -4.61 14.04
CA ARG A 92 4.76 -4.45 13.21
C ARG A 92 3.49 -4.03 13.95
N ASP A 93 3.13 -4.68 15.05
CA ASP A 93 1.85 -4.43 15.71
C ASP A 93 1.80 -3.05 16.36
N VAL A 94 2.91 -2.61 16.95
CA VAL A 94 3.04 -1.27 17.54
C VAL A 94 3.00 -0.22 16.44
N ASP A 95 3.67 -0.48 15.33
CA ASP A 95 3.73 0.42 14.18
C ASP A 95 2.34 0.62 13.56
N ILE A 96 1.62 -0.48 13.26
CA ILE A 96 0.24 -0.43 12.77
C ILE A 96 -0.66 0.32 13.73
N LYS A 97 -0.61 0.01 15.03
CA LYS A 97 -1.44 0.69 16.02
C LYS A 97 -1.17 2.20 16.06
N THR A 98 0.11 2.58 15.98
CA THR A 98 0.54 3.99 16.00
C THR A 98 0.08 4.72 14.74
N THR A 99 0.33 4.16 13.57
CA THR A 99 -0.08 4.74 12.28
C THR A 99 -1.60 4.83 12.15
N VAL A 100 -2.35 3.83 12.60
CA VAL A 100 -3.83 3.89 12.63
C VAL A 100 -4.34 4.94 13.61
N GLY A 101 -3.64 5.15 14.73
CA GLY A 101 -3.91 6.27 15.64
C GLY A 101 -3.78 7.62 14.94
N MET A 102 -2.68 7.82 14.21
CA MET A 102 -2.45 9.00 13.37
C MET A 102 -3.55 9.18 12.32
N PHE A 103 -3.91 8.11 11.59
CA PHE A 103 -4.98 8.12 10.60
C PHE A 103 -6.33 8.60 11.19
N ARG A 104 -6.64 8.22 12.44
CA ARG A 104 -7.88 8.64 13.10
C ARG A 104 -7.83 10.08 13.63
N HIS A 105 -6.66 10.54 14.03
CA HIS A 105 -6.50 11.85 14.67
C HIS A 105 -6.53 13.00 13.66
N PHE A 106 -5.90 12.83 12.51
CA PHE A 106 -5.74 13.89 11.53
C PHE A 106 -6.84 13.87 10.46
N GLN A 107 -7.34 15.06 10.13
CA GLN A 107 -8.35 15.26 9.08
C GLN A 107 -7.74 15.00 7.71
N THR A 108 -6.57 15.60 7.46
CA THR A 108 -5.83 15.44 6.19
C THR A 108 -4.45 14.85 6.47
N LEU A 109 -4.10 13.85 5.67
CA LEU A 109 -2.75 13.33 5.52
C LEU A 109 -2.43 13.31 4.03
N ASN A 110 -1.33 13.94 3.63
CA ASN A 110 -0.86 13.90 2.25
C ASN A 110 0.64 13.64 2.23
N LEU A 111 0.97 12.37 2.00
CA LEU A 111 2.32 11.89 1.76
C LEU A 111 2.65 12.01 0.26
N THR A 112 3.80 12.60 -0.04
CA THR A 112 4.37 12.65 -1.38
C THR A 112 5.79 12.12 -1.35
N TRP A 113 6.10 11.20 -2.28
CA TRP A 113 7.46 10.75 -2.54
C TRP A 113 8.13 11.72 -3.52
N GLU A 114 8.92 12.65 -3.00
CA GLU A 114 9.56 13.72 -3.77
C GLU A 114 10.69 13.21 -4.66
N GLY A 115 11.37 12.14 -4.24
CA GLY A 115 12.51 11.61 -4.98
C GLY A 115 13.03 10.29 -4.44
N THR A 116 13.98 9.69 -5.17
CA THR A 116 14.72 8.50 -4.76
C THR A 116 16.19 8.88 -4.69
N VAL A 117 16.81 8.71 -3.52
CA VAL A 117 18.25 8.95 -3.33
C VAL A 117 19.04 7.79 -3.93
N TYR A 118 18.65 6.55 -3.60
CA TYR A 118 19.18 5.35 -4.25
C TYR A 118 18.16 4.21 -4.18
N ASP A 119 18.37 3.25 -5.07
CA ASP A 119 17.63 2.01 -5.19
C ASP A 119 18.63 0.89 -5.56
N ARG A 120 18.72 -0.17 -4.75
CA ARG A 120 19.60 -1.31 -5.01
C ARG A 120 19.02 -2.63 -4.48
N TYR A 121 19.35 -3.71 -5.18
CA TYR A 121 19.20 -5.05 -4.62
C TYR A 121 20.32 -5.34 -3.61
N LEU A 122 19.98 -6.02 -2.52
CA LEU A 122 20.93 -6.42 -1.47
C LEU A 122 21.49 -7.83 -1.69
N ASN A 123 20.94 -8.58 -2.65
CA ASN A 123 21.35 -9.93 -2.97
C ASN A 123 21.23 -10.23 -4.48
N GLU A 124 21.96 -11.25 -4.93
CA GLU A 124 22.02 -11.64 -6.34
C GLU A 124 20.69 -12.22 -6.83
N GLU A 125 19.94 -12.90 -5.96
CA GLU A 125 18.63 -13.48 -6.29
C GLU A 125 17.53 -12.42 -6.45
N ARG A 126 17.84 -11.14 -6.19
CA ARG A 126 16.90 -10.01 -6.32
C ARG A 126 15.62 -10.19 -5.51
N THR A 127 15.75 -10.74 -4.31
CA THR A 127 14.63 -10.94 -3.37
C THR A 127 14.70 -10.00 -2.17
N LEU A 128 15.79 -9.25 -2.01
CA LEU A 128 15.96 -8.20 -1.02
C LEU A 128 16.32 -6.91 -1.73
N LYS A 129 15.63 -5.83 -1.39
CA LYS A 129 15.78 -4.53 -2.06
C LYS A 129 15.79 -3.42 -1.02
N GLU A 130 16.66 -2.44 -1.22
CA GLU A 130 16.79 -1.28 -0.34
C GLU A 130 16.55 -0.01 -1.17
N ILE A 131 15.63 0.82 -0.71
CA ILE A 131 15.27 2.08 -1.38
C ILE A 131 15.28 3.20 -0.34
N LYS A 132 16.03 4.26 -0.64
CA LYS A 132 16.02 5.49 0.14
C LYS A 132 15.21 6.56 -0.58
N LYS A 133 14.11 6.99 0.04
CA LYS A 133 13.15 7.96 -0.50
C LYS A 133 13.25 9.29 0.21
N VAL A 134 13.09 10.37 -0.54
CA VAL A 134 12.81 11.70 0.00
C VAL A 134 11.30 11.88 0.02
N PHE A 135 10.75 12.41 1.11
CA PHE A 135 9.32 12.59 1.25
C PHE A 135 8.93 13.96 1.80
N SER A 136 7.70 14.35 1.50
CA SER A 136 6.97 15.41 2.21
C SER A 136 5.67 14.83 2.76
N LEU A 137 5.29 15.27 3.96
CA LEU A 137 4.05 14.87 4.63
C LEU A 137 3.35 16.13 5.14
N VAL A 138 2.20 16.42 4.53
CA VAL A 138 1.27 17.43 5.02
C VAL A 138 0.28 16.76 5.97
N ILE A 139 0.13 17.33 7.15
CA ILE A 139 -0.79 16.86 8.19
C ILE A 139 -1.68 18.04 8.59
N ASP A 140 -2.98 17.80 8.68
CA ASP A 140 -3.93 18.78 9.23
C ASP A 140 -4.80 18.13 10.31
N GLY A 141 -4.77 18.71 11.51
CA GLY A 141 -5.57 18.31 12.66
C GLY A 141 -6.48 19.43 13.19
N GLY A 142 -6.77 20.46 12.39
CA GLY A 142 -7.51 21.65 12.82
C GLY A 142 -6.63 22.76 13.40
N ARG A 143 -5.32 22.67 13.20
CA ARG A 143 -4.31 23.71 13.47
C ARG A 143 -3.28 23.66 12.36
N GLU A 144 -2.64 24.79 12.08
CA GLU A 144 -1.57 24.85 11.10
C GLU A 144 -0.35 24.05 11.62
N ILE A 145 -0.02 22.96 10.92
CA ILE A 145 1.15 22.14 11.17
C ILE A 145 2.10 22.31 9.96
N PRO A 146 3.37 22.68 10.17
CA PRO A 146 4.33 22.77 9.07
C PRO A 146 4.47 21.43 8.32
N THR A 147 4.65 21.50 7.01
CA THR A 147 4.94 20.31 6.20
C THR A 147 6.21 19.63 6.69
N ILE A 148 6.09 18.36 7.08
CA ILE A 148 7.21 17.53 7.49
C ILE A 148 7.95 17.10 6.22
N ARG A 149 9.27 17.24 6.20
CA ARG A 149 10.12 16.79 5.09
C ARG A 149 11.26 15.95 5.66
N GLY A 150 11.59 14.87 4.98
CA GLY A 150 12.58 13.94 5.48
C GLY A 150 12.99 12.89 4.48
N GLU A 151 13.81 11.96 4.97
CA GLU A 151 14.24 10.79 4.23
C GLU A 151 13.77 9.53 4.96
N ALA A 152 13.35 8.53 4.19
CA ALA A 152 12.97 7.23 4.70
C ALA A 152 13.77 6.15 3.97
N LEU A 153 14.39 5.26 4.74
CA LEU A 153 15.08 4.09 4.21
C LEU A 153 14.20 2.86 4.41
N PHE A 154 13.88 2.19 3.32
CA PHE A 154 13.07 0.98 3.33
C PHE A 154 13.89 -0.22 2.87
N VAL A 155 13.78 -1.32 3.59
CA VAL A 155 14.23 -2.63 3.14
C VAL A 155 13.00 -3.50 2.88
N PHE A 156 12.94 -4.05 1.67
CA PHE A 156 11.86 -4.90 1.20
C PHE A 156 12.35 -6.33 1.01
N LYS A 157 11.43 -7.27 1.19
CA LYS A 157 11.63 -8.69 0.90
C LYS A 157 10.54 -9.20 -0.02
N LYS A 158 10.94 -9.92 -1.06
CA LYS A 158 10.07 -10.72 -1.90
C LYS A 158 9.73 -12.03 -1.20
N LYS A 159 8.46 -12.23 -0.88
CA LYS A 159 7.94 -13.46 -0.26
C LYS A 159 7.18 -14.25 -1.32
N THR A 160 7.56 -15.50 -1.51
CA THR A 160 6.76 -16.44 -2.31
C THR A 160 5.61 -16.97 -1.46
N LEU A 161 4.40 -16.97 -2.01
CA LEU A 161 3.21 -17.43 -1.28
C LEU A 161 3.03 -18.95 -1.34
N SER A 162 3.59 -19.58 -2.36
CA SER A 162 3.58 -21.03 -2.54
C SER A 162 4.85 -21.47 -3.26
N ARG A 163 5.07 -22.79 -3.35
CA ARG A 163 6.21 -23.38 -4.07
C ARG A 163 6.20 -23.03 -5.56
N ASP A 164 5.00 -22.83 -6.13
CA ASP A 164 4.80 -22.57 -7.56
C ASP A 164 4.64 -21.07 -7.89
N ASP A 165 4.68 -20.20 -6.87
CA ASP A 165 4.58 -18.76 -7.04
C ASP A 165 5.90 -18.18 -7.56
N THR A 166 5.95 -17.93 -8.86
CA THR A 166 7.09 -17.31 -9.55
C THR A 166 7.10 -15.78 -9.41
N THR A 167 5.96 -15.19 -9.02
CA THR A 167 5.79 -13.73 -8.99
C THR A 167 6.15 -13.13 -7.65
N GLY A 168 5.84 -13.81 -6.55
CA GLY A 168 6.01 -13.31 -5.19
C GLY A 168 5.18 -12.07 -4.88
N ILE A 169 5.25 -11.66 -3.61
CA ILE A 169 4.75 -10.37 -3.11
C ILE A 169 5.88 -9.68 -2.36
N TRP A 170 6.11 -8.41 -2.65
CA TRP A 170 7.04 -7.58 -1.89
C TRP A 170 6.37 -7.01 -0.66
N ARG A 171 7.11 -7.02 0.45
CA ARG A 171 6.72 -6.40 1.71
C ARG A 171 7.90 -5.69 2.35
N ILE A 172 7.60 -4.70 3.18
CA ILE A 172 8.57 -3.97 3.99
C ILE A 172 8.96 -4.85 5.18
N ILE A 173 10.26 -5.10 5.33
CA ILE A 173 10.82 -5.77 6.52
C ILE A 173 11.52 -4.79 7.44
N ARG A 174 11.91 -3.62 6.94
CA ARG A 174 12.52 -2.56 7.74
C ARG A 174 12.15 -1.19 7.19
N TRP A 175 11.81 -0.27 8.07
CA TRP A 175 11.67 1.15 7.78
C TRP A 175 12.50 1.94 8.79
N GLU A 176 13.45 2.72 8.31
CA GLU A 176 14.17 3.71 9.12
C GLU A 176 13.69 5.11 8.75
N ASP A 177 13.19 5.84 9.74
CA ASP A 177 12.95 7.27 9.63
C ASP A 177 14.24 8.03 9.91
N LEU A 178 14.71 8.76 8.90
CA LEU A 178 15.93 9.55 8.95
C LEU A 178 15.63 11.04 9.10
N SER A 179 14.38 11.41 9.38
CA SER A 179 13.98 12.78 9.62
C SER A 179 14.60 13.32 10.91
N SER A 180 15.13 14.54 10.83
CA SER A 180 15.52 15.33 12.00
C SER A 180 14.50 16.45 12.17
N PHE A 181 13.83 16.49 13.33
CA PHE A 181 12.84 17.51 13.69
C PHE A 181 13.41 18.49 14.71
#